data_AF-A0A954WZ80-F1
#
_entry.id   AF-A0A954WZ80-F1
#
_cell.length_a   1.000
_cell.length_b   1.000
_cell.length_c   1.000
_cell.angle_alpha   90.00
_cell.angle_beta   90.00
_cell.angle_gamma   90.00
#
_symmetry.space_group_name_H-M   'P 1'
#
loop_
_entity.id
_entity.type
_entity.pdbx_description
1 polymer ?
#
loop_
_entity_poly.entity_id
_entity_poly.type
_entity_poly.pdbx_seq_one_letter_code
_entity_poly.pdbx_strand_id
1 'polypeptide(L)'
;MSISVANLSGHVTKPAEAGAERFILTTLPMFGETPWGKEEESSRGVDLDVVSRDFSNQLKSAAEQLEIDYGVEIFIPDALALHEKIVNDPIGTGFPNQRRIAAVYLLTKFITAPHFKSYFPISSTVSFS
;
A
#
# COMPACT_ATOMS: atom_id res chain seq x y z
N MET A 1 3.76 15.00 -7.95
CA MET A 1 4.80 13.97 -7.74
C MET A 1 4.10 12.63 -7.85
N SER A 2 4.30 11.85 -8.92
CA SER A 2 3.61 10.57 -9.11
C SER A 2 4.39 9.46 -8.39
N ILE A 3 3.71 8.69 -7.52
CA ILE A 3 4.26 7.45 -7.00
C ILE A 3 4.21 6.44 -8.15
N SER A 4 5.36 6.06 -8.69
CA SER A 4 5.41 5.25 -9.90
C SER A 4 5.13 3.78 -9.61
N VAL A 5 4.07 3.24 -10.24
CA VAL A 5 3.78 1.81 -10.30
C VAL A 5 4.85 1.04 -11.11
N ALA A 6 5.76 1.73 -11.82
CA ALA A 6 6.82 1.09 -12.60
C ALA A 6 7.80 0.24 -11.75
N ASN A 7 7.92 0.51 -10.45
CA ASN A 7 8.73 -0.35 -9.57
C ASN A 7 8.05 -1.70 -9.28
N LEU A 8 6.74 -1.80 -9.50
CA LEU A 8 5.93 -2.94 -9.11
C LEU A 8 6.14 -4.14 -10.04
N SER A 9 6.38 -3.90 -11.33
CA SER A 9 6.77 -4.95 -12.28
C SER A 9 8.04 -5.66 -11.80
N GLY A 10 9.09 -4.94 -11.41
CA GLY A 10 10.34 -5.56 -10.91
C GLY A 10 10.15 -6.45 -9.67
N HIS A 11 9.13 -6.17 -8.84
CA HIS A 11 8.82 -6.96 -7.65
C HIS A 11 7.89 -8.15 -7.92
N VAL A 12 7.19 -8.19 -9.06
CA VAL A 12 6.34 -9.32 -9.48
C VAL A 12 7.07 -10.21 -10.50
N THR A 13 7.77 -9.60 -11.46
CA THR A 13 8.52 -10.28 -12.52
C THR A 13 9.54 -11.26 -11.97
N LYS A 14 10.43 -10.83 -11.07
CA LYS A 14 11.51 -11.71 -10.56
C LYS A 14 10.97 -12.95 -9.84
N PRO A 15 10.00 -12.84 -8.91
CA PRO A 15 9.39 -14.03 -8.34
C PRO A 15 8.62 -14.87 -9.36
N ALA A 16 7.93 -14.24 -10.33
CA ALA A 16 7.20 -14.97 -11.37
C ALA A 16 8.14 -15.80 -12.27
N GLU A 17 9.27 -15.23 -12.70
CA GLU A 17 10.34 -15.93 -13.42
C GLU A 17 10.95 -17.08 -12.59
N ALA A 18 10.91 -16.97 -11.26
CA ALA A 18 11.32 -18.01 -10.33
C ALA A 18 10.23 -19.06 -10.03
N GLY A 19 9.06 -18.96 -10.67
CA GLY A 19 7.95 -19.90 -10.55
C GLY A 19 6.89 -19.52 -9.52
N ALA A 20 6.85 -18.28 -9.04
CA ALA A 20 5.74 -17.81 -8.22
C ALA A 20 4.50 -17.57 -9.10
N GLU A 21 3.38 -18.20 -8.73
CA GLU A 21 2.14 -18.14 -9.52
C GLU A 21 1.09 -17.20 -8.92
N ARG A 22 1.23 -16.80 -7.65
CA ARG A 22 0.21 -16.03 -6.92
C ARG A 22 0.80 -14.89 -6.10
N PHE A 23 0.18 -13.72 -6.20
CA PHE A 23 0.62 -12.50 -5.53
C PHE A 23 -0.53 -11.80 -4.80
N ILE A 24 -0.19 -11.05 -3.76
CA ILE A 24 -1.11 -10.15 -3.08
C ILE A 24 -0.50 -8.75 -3.11
N LEU A 25 -1.21 -7.79 -3.71
CA LEU A 25 -0.81 -6.38 -3.78
C LEU A 25 -1.89 -5.53 -3.13
N THR A 26 -1.56 -4.56 -2.30
CA THR A 26 -2.59 -3.72 -1.66
C THR A 26 -2.68 -2.35 -2.31
N THR A 27 -3.90 -1.82 -2.47
CA THR A 27 -4.08 -0.39 -2.74
C THR A 27 -3.60 0.44 -1.55
N LEU A 28 -3.43 1.75 -1.73
CA LEU A 28 -3.02 2.64 -0.64
C LEU A 28 -4.26 3.13 0.13
N PRO A 29 -4.20 3.21 1.47
CA PRO A 29 -5.23 3.90 2.23
C PRO A 29 -5.20 5.41 1.93
N MET A 30 -6.28 6.14 2.24
CA MET A 30 -6.30 7.61 2.23
C MET A 30 -5.22 8.19 3.16
N PHE A 31 -4.07 8.58 2.62
CA PHE A 31 -2.96 9.07 3.42
C PHE A 31 -3.19 10.49 3.98
N GLY A 32 -3.95 11.32 3.29
CA GLY A 32 -4.36 12.66 3.74
C GLY A 32 -5.17 12.61 5.03
N GLU A 33 -5.91 11.52 5.28
CA GLU A 33 -6.65 11.36 6.53
C GLU A 33 -5.79 10.94 7.74
N THR A 34 -4.52 10.61 7.54
CA THR A 34 -3.61 10.30 8.65
C THR A 34 -3.11 11.57 9.35
N PRO A 35 -2.73 11.52 10.65
CA PRO A 35 -2.20 12.70 11.33
C PRO A 35 -1.00 13.33 10.61
N TRP A 36 -0.06 12.51 10.14
CA TRP A 36 1.08 12.95 9.34
C TRP A 36 0.66 13.51 7.97
N GLY A 37 -0.32 12.89 7.32
CA GLY A 37 -0.81 13.36 6.03
C GLY A 37 -1.45 14.75 6.11
N LYS A 38 -2.22 15.02 7.17
CA LYS A 38 -2.78 16.37 7.42
C LYS A 38 -1.69 17.42 7.66
N GLU A 39 -0.62 17.05 8.36
CA GLU A 39 0.55 17.93 8.55
C GLU A 39 1.25 18.20 7.22
N GLU A 40 1.41 17.19 6.37
CA GLU A 40 2.06 17.36 5.06
C GLU A 40 1.23 18.09 4.02
N GLU A 41 -0.09 17.87 3.98
CA GLU A 41 -1.01 18.64 3.14
C GLU A 41 -0.93 20.13 3.46
N SER A 42 -0.93 20.46 4.75
CA SER A 42 -0.87 21.85 5.21
C SER A 42 0.47 22.55 4.90
N SER A 43 1.56 21.80 4.83
CA SER A 43 2.92 22.35 4.66
C SER A 43 3.42 22.31 3.22
N ARG A 44 3.00 21.31 2.43
CA ARG A 44 3.45 21.11 1.03
C ARG A 44 2.36 21.37 -0.02
N GLY A 45 1.10 21.54 0.38
CA GLY A 45 -0.02 21.77 -0.53
C GLY A 45 -0.29 20.60 -1.48
N VAL A 46 0.07 19.37 -1.09
CA VAL A 46 -0.15 18.16 -1.88
C VAL A 46 -1.28 17.39 -1.25
N ASP A 47 -2.39 17.22 -1.98
CA ASP A 47 -3.50 16.35 -1.59
C ASP A 47 -3.06 14.88 -1.67
N LEU A 48 -2.82 14.28 -0.50
CA LEU A 48 -2.28 12.92 -0.40
C LEU A 48 -3.36 11.86 -0.65
N ASP A 49 -4.63 12.21 -0.51
CA ASP A 49 -5.74 11.33 -0.84
C ASP A 49 -5.90 11.20 -2.36
N VAL A 50 -5.73 12.29 -3.11
CA VAL A 50 -5.65 12.25 -4.57
C VAL A 50 -4.49 11.38 -5.02
N VAL A 51 -3.29 11.54 -4.43
CA VAL A 51 -2.14 10.68 -4.73
C VAL A 51 -2.43 9.21 -4.44
N SER A 52 -3.11 8.91 -3.33
CA SER A 52 -3.47 7.55 -2.94
C SER A 52 -4.48 6.91 -3.92
N ARG A 53 -5.46 7.69 -4.39
CA ARG A 53 -6.44 7.27 -5.42
C ARG A 53 -5.76 7.01 -6.76
N ASP A 54 -4.92 7.94 -7.21
CA ASP A 54 -4.22 7.82 -8.49
C ASP A 54 -3.33 6.58 -8.52
N PHE A 55 -2.56 6.34 -7.46
CA PHE A 55 -1.75 5.13 -7.34
C PHE A 55 -2.62 3.87 -7.36
N SER A 56 -3.74 3.86 -6.60
CA SER A 56 -4.62 2.69 -6.50
C SER A 56 -5.25 2.32 -7.85
N ASN A 57 -5.57 3.32 -8.67
CA ASN A 57 -6.06 3.11 -10.03
C ASN A 57 -4.96 2.56 -10.95
N GLN A 58 -3.76 3.15 -10.90
CA GLN A 58 -2.61 2.68 -11.69
C GLN A 58 -2.18 1.26 -11.30
N LEU A 59 -2.25 0.91 -10.01
CA LEU A 59 -1.93 -0.41 -9.49
C LEU A 59 -2.82 -1.49 -10.12
N LYS A 60 -4.13 -1.24 -10.18
CA LYS A 60 -5.10 -2.19 -10.75
C LYS A 60 -4.77 -2.46 -12.22
N SER A 61 -4.57 -1.41 -13.03
CA SER A 61 -4.21 -1.56 -14.44
C SER A 61 -2.85 -2.25 -14.65
N ALA A 62 -1.85 -1.95 -13.83
CA ALA A 62 -0.54 -2.59 -13.95
C ALA A 62 -0.59 -4.07 -13.54
N ALA A 63 -1.38 -4.43 -12.53
CA ALA A 63 -1.55 -5.81 -12.11
C ALA A 63 -2.22 -6.65 -13.21
N GLU A 64 -3.29 -6.15 -13.85
CA GLU A 64 -3.93 -6.82 -14.98
C GLU A 64 -2.93 -7.13 -16.10
N GLN A 65 -2.05 -6.17 -16.42
CA GLN A 65 -1.01 -6.40 -17.42
C GLN A 65 0.00 -7.48 -16.97
N LEU A 66 0.40 -7.50 -15.70
CA LEU A 66 1.32 -8.50 -15.16
C LEU A 66 0.72 -9.91 -15.12
N GLU A 67 -0.58 -10.05 -14.83
CA GLU A 67 -1.28 -11.33 -14.92
C GLU A 67 -1.24 -11.88 -16.35
N ILE A 68 -1.45 -11.03 -17.37
CA ILE A 68 -1.39 -11.40 -18.78
C ILE A 68 0.03 -11.78 -19.20
N ASP A 69 1.02 -10.96 -18.87
CA ASP A 69 2.39 -11.12 -19.36
C ASP A 69 3.10 -12.33 -18.75
N TYR A 70 2.80 -12.64 -17.48
CA TYR A 70 3.49 -13.69 -16.72
C TYR A 70 2.63 -14.91 -16.39
N GLY A 71 1.33 -14.89 -16.71
CA GLY A 71 0.42 -15.99 -16.41
C GLY A 71 0.26 -16.25 -14.91
N VAL A 72 0.30 -15.18 -14.10
CA VAL A 72 0.18 -15.23 -12.64
C VAL A 72 -1.19 -14.76 -12.20
N GLU A 73 -1.57 -15.08 -10.96
CA GLU A 73 -2.79 -14.60 -10.29
C GLU A 73 -2.42 -13.50 -9.28
N ILE A 74 -3.08 -12.35 -9.35
CA ILE A 74 -2.82 -11.20 -8.49
C ILE A 74 -4.10 -10.79 -7.76
N PHE A 75 -4.11 -11.00 -6.45
CA PHE A 75 -5.19 -10.54 -5.59
C PHE A 75 -4.91 -9.13 -5.06
N ILE A 76 -5.88 -8.22 -5.20
CA ILE A 76 -5.74 -6.82 -4.77
C ILE A 76 -6.76 -6.45 -3.69
N PRO A 77 -6.41 -6.53 -2.39
CA PRO A 77 -7.23 -5.94 -1.34
C PRO A 77 -7.39 -4.43 -1.53
N ASP A 78 -8.63 -3.95 -1.46
CA ASP A 78 -8.95 -2.53 -1.60
C ASP A 78 -8.88 -1.81 -0.24
N ALA A 79 -7.65 -1.51 0.20
CA ALA A 79 -7.40 -0.76 1.42
C ALA A 79 -7.89 0.69 1.35
N LEU A 80 -7.93 1.29 0.15
CA LEU A 80 -8.51 2.61 -0.08
C LEU A 80 -9.99 2.62 0.31
N ALA A 81 -10.80 1.75 -0.31
CA ALA A 81 -12.23 1.67 -0.05
C ALA A 81 -12.53 1.27 1.41
N LEU A 82 -11.70 0.40 1.99
CA LEU A 82 -11.79 0.05 3.41
C LEU A 82 -11.56 1.29 4.28
N HIS A 83 -10.52 2.07 4.00
CA HIS A 83 -10.22 3.27 4.78
C HIS A 83 -11.29 4.34 4.62
N GLU A 84 -11.79 4.57 3.39
CA GLU A 84 -12.92 5.45 3.10
C GLU A 84 -14.15 5.08 3.93
N LYS A 85 -14.46 3.78 4.04
CA LYS A 85 -15.59 3.31 4.85
C LYS A 85 -15.38 3.61 6.35
N ILE A 86 -14.18 3.39 6.87
CA ILE A 86 -13.88 3.65 8.29
C ILE A 86 -13.95 5.15 8.61
N VAL A 87 -13.47 6.00 7.69
CA VAL A 87 -13.56 7.46 7.85
C VAL A 87 -15.01 7.93 7.75
N ASN A 88 -15.80 7.42 6.82
CA ASN A 88 -17.19 7.87 6.63
C ASN A 88 -18.18 7.30 7.66
N ASP A 89 -17.92 6.10 8.21
CA ASP A 89 -18.75 5.46 9.24
C ASP A 89 -17.88 4.77 10.31
N PRO A 90 -17.24 5.54 11.20
CA PRO A 90 -16.38 5.01 12.25
C PRO A 90 -17.15 4.14 13.25
N ILE A 91 -18.40 4.46 13.54
CA ILE A 91 -19.20 3.76 14.55
C ILE A 91 -19.67 2.41 13.99
N GLY A 92 -20.21 2.38 12.77
CA GLY A 92 -20.64 1.14 12.12
C GLY A 92 -19.51 0.21 11.72
N THR A 93 -18.27 0.72 11.64
CA THR A 93 -17.06 -0.08 11.43
C THR A 93 -16.34 -0.49 12.71
N GLY A 94 -16.80 -0.07 13.90
CA GLY A 94 -16.18 -0.41 15.18
C GLY A 94 -14.91 0.40 15.53
N PHE A 95 -14.65 1.49 14.82
CA PHE A 95 -13.54 2.43 15.02
C PHE A 95 -14.03 3.82 15.47
N PRO A 96 -14.66 3.97 16.66
CA PRO A 96 -15.31 5.22 17.07
C PRO A 96 -14.37 6.43 17.21
N ASN A 97 -13.05 6.24 17.18
CA ASN A 97 -12.06 7.31 17.31
C ASN A 97 -11.21 7.43 16.03
N GLN A 98 -11.63 8.30 15.12
CA GLN A 98 -10.95 8.51 13.83
C GLN A 98 -9.49 8.99 13.97
N ARG A 99 -9.21 9.82 14.99
CA ARG A 99 -7.84 10.32 15.28
C ARG A 99 -6.84 9.24 15.72
N ARG A 100 -7.33 8.03 16.02
CA ARG A 100 -6.53 6.86 16.39
C ARG A 100 -6.59 5.74 15.35
N ILE A 101 -7.15 6.01 14.16
CA ILE A 101 -6.99 5.13 13.00
C ILE A 101 -5.55 5.31 12.52
N ALA A 102 -4.62 4.72 13.28
CA ALA A 102 -3.29 4.46 12.82
C ALA A 102 -3.46 3.53 11.63
N ALA A 103 -2.99 3.97 10.46
CA ALA A 103 -2.72 3.21 9.26
C ALA A 103 -3.11 1.74 9.41
N VAL A 104 -4.23 1.39 8.77
CA VAL A 104 -4.80 0.03 8.69
C VAL A 104 -3.72 -1.03 8.94
N TYR A 105 -3.91 -1.78 10.03
CA TYR A 105 -3.04 -2.80 10.61
C TYR A 105 -2.84 -4.03 9.67
N LEU A 106 -2.59 -3.81 8.37
CA LEU A 106 -2.59 -4.83 7.32
C LEU A 106 -1.22 -5.35 6.92
N LEU A 107 -0.11 -4.86 7.50
CA LEU A 107 1.23 -5.38 7.17
C LEU A 107 1.94 -6.10 8.32
N THR A 108 1.56 -5.92 9.58
CA THR A 108 2.35 -6.46 10.71
C THR A 108 2.13 -7.94 11.01
N LYS A 109 0.99 -8.54 10.61
CA LYS A 109 0.81 -10.00 10.77
C LYS A 109 1.41 -10.84 9.64
N PHE A 110 1.76 -10.25 8.50
CA PHE A 110 2.50 -10.95 7.44
C PHE A 110 4.03 -10.81 7.59
N ILE A 111 4.52 -9.74 8.21
CA ILE A 111 5.97 -9.51 8.41
C ILE A 111 6.53 -10.27 9.63
N THR A 112 5.68 -10.77 10.54
CA THR A 112 6.13 -11.55 11.71
C THR A 112 6.33 -13.04 11.43
N ALA A 113 6.13 -13.50 10.18
CA ALA A 113 6.60 -14.81 9.79
C ALA A 113 8.15 -14.83 9.85
N PRO A 114 8.77 -15.74 10.62
CA PRO A 114 10.22 -15.73 10.88
C PRO A 114 11.11 -15.92 9.63
N HIS A 115 10.51 -16.18 8.46
CA HIS A 115 11.21 -16.42 7.20
C HIS A 115 11.47 -15.16 6.35
N PHE A 116 10.96 -13.98 6.73
CA PHE A 116 11.10 -12.77 5.89
C PHE A 116 12.44 -12.03 6.07
N LYS A 117 13.15 -12.25 7.18
CA LYS A 117 14.45 -11.60 7.46
C LYS A 117 15.55 -11.97 6.45
N SER A 118 15.44 -13.08 5.74
CA SER A 118 16.46 -13.52 4.78
C SER A 118 16.34 -12.86 3.40
N TYR A 119 15.21 -12.23 3.08
CA TYR A 119 14.96 -11.72 1.72
C TYR A 119 15.10 -10.20 1.58
N PHE A 120 15.18 -9.45 2.69
CA PHE A 120 15.37 -8.01 2.67
C PHE A 120 16.34 -7.58 3.80
N PRO A 121 17.66 -7.50 3.53
CA PRO A 121 18.55 -6.79 4.43
C PRO A 121 18.23 -5.30 4.34
N ILE A 122 17.38 -4.80 5.23
CA ILE A 122 17.21 -3.35 5.42
C ILE A 122 18.50 -2.89 6.10
N SER A 123 19.41 -2.30 5.31
CA SER A 123 20.61 -1.64 5.84
C SER A 123 20.16 -0.45 6.69
N SER A 124 20.18 -0.63 8.00
CA SER A 124 19.87 0.40 8.98
C SER A 124 21.04 1.38 9.08
N THR A 125 21.10 2.35 8.17
CA THR A 125 21.90 3.56 8.35
C THR A 125 21.19 4.74 7.69
N VAL A 126 20.35 5.42 8.47
CA VAL A 126 20.07 6.83 8.27
C VAL A 126 20.39 7.53 9.59
N SER A 127 21.60 8.07 9.66
CA SER A 127 22.02 9.00 10.71
C SER A 127 21.58 10.41 10.31
N PHE A 128 20.87 11.10 11.20
CA PHE A 128 20.61 12.53 11.05
C PHE A 128 21.80 13.32 11.63
N SER A 129 22.38 14.17 10.80
CA SER A 129 23.26 15.28 11.18
C SER A 129 22.67 16.57 10.66
#